data_AF-A0A7Y5X3G6-F1
#
_entry.id   AF-A0A7Y5X3G6-F1
#
_cell.length_a   1.000
_cell.length_b   1.000
_cell.length_c   1.000
_cell.angle_alpha   90.00
_cell.angle_beta   90.00
_cell.angle_gamma   90.00
#
_symmetry.space_group_name_H-M   'P 1'
#
loop_
_entity.id
_entity.type
_entity.pdbx_description
1 polymer ?
#
loop_
_entity_poly.entity_id
_entity_poly.type
_entity_poly.pdbx_seq_one_letter_code
_entity_poly.pdbx_strand_id
1 'polypeptide(L)'
;AGLDALGPWHDPLDKLDEVVYLVESPRVQEGSFDERFLRLPERVIVLTMQSHQRYFPLGGNRFAFVANGGDPEVVRSGNEFVLRGRLEDAEFTFERDVEVGVDELAKRAGAITYLKGAGSFADKTQRLVDTVRSLGGDEHALEAARLAKADQASELVREFPELEGHIGATYAKLAGRPDEVALAIDEQYLPDSAGAPIPETPAGRVLAAADKLDHLVTAFGLGHAPTGSRDPYALRRAAIGLNRLALEGDVPVQRSQLGAAQEFVEDRLEGLLEVPVEFVRAARASAAPDLGGVARLAQSLHAAESTPEFDAVHTAYERAHRLAGKAEQEAAARVDDALLEEGAERELAQALEGTHIDELAEAAKLAPHVNRYFDEVLVMADDAQVRANRLRLLLDVRDALGRLGDFSLIPR
;
A
#
# COMPACT_ATOMS: atom_id res chain seq x y z
N ALA A 1 -29.65 -16.53 -29.27
CA ALA A 1 -29.59 -15.34 -28.39
C ALA A 1 -28.43 -15.54 -27.43
N GLY A 2 -27.69 -14.48 -27.08
CA GLY A 2 -26.56 -14.54 -26.15
C GLY A 2 -27.00 -14.55 -24.68
N LEU A 3 -26.04 -14.50 -23.75
CA LEU A 3 -26.30 -14.44 -22.30
C LEU A 3 -27.22 -13.29 -21.91
N ASP A 4 -27.10 -12.12 -22.56
CA ASP A 4 -27.89 -10.92 -22.28
C ASP A 4 -29.41 -11.13 -22.43
N ALA A 5 -29.83 -12.15 -23.18
CA ALA A 5 -31.24 -12.48 -23.33
C ALA A 5 -31.85 -13.14 -22.07
N LEU A 6 -31.02 -13.60 -21.13
CA LEU A 6 -31.44 -14.24 -19.88
C LEU A 6 -31.53 -13.26 -18.69
N GLY A 7 -31.21 -11.98 -18.91
CA GLY A 7 -31.14 -10.95 -17.89
C GLY A 7 -29.71 -10.65 -17.44
N PRO A 8 -29.53 -9.96 -16.29
CA PRO A 8 -28.21 -9.71 -15.71
C PRO A 8 -27.48 -11.02 -15.42
N TRP A 9 -26.22 -11.09 -15.80
CA TRP A 9 -25.32 -12.21 -15.54
C TRP A 9 -23.96 -11.69 -15.08
N HIS A 10 -23.20 -12.53 -14.38
CA HIS A 10 -21.91 -12.17 -13.80
C HIS A 10 -20.79 -13.10 -14.30
N ASP A 11 -19.57 -12.55 -14.43
CA ASP A 11 -18.37 -13.31 -14.80
C ASP A 11 -17.11 -12.83 -14.06
N PRO A 12 -17.05 -12.99 -12.73
CA PRO A 12 -15.92 -12.49 -11.94
C PRO A 12 -14.58 -13.19 -12.20
N LEU A 13 -14.56 -14.36 -12.85
CA LEU A 13 -13.34 -15.07 -13.23
C LEU A 13 -13.00 -14.96 -14.73
N ASP A 14 -13.61 -14.02 -15.45
CA ASP A 14 -13.38 -13.74 -16.88
C ASP A 14 -13.40 -15.00 -17.76
N LYS A 15 -14.40 -15.87 -17.57
CA LYS A 15 -14.57 -17.16 -18.25
C LYS A 15 -15.27 -17.07 -19.60
N LEU A 16 -15.89 -15.95 -19.93
CA LEU A 16 -16.61 -15.80 -21.20
C LEU A 16 -15.68 -16.03 -22.40
N ASP A 17 -14.50 -15.41 -22.42
CA ASP A 17 -13.56 -15.55 -23.52
C ASP A 17 -13.12 -17.01 -23.70
N GLU A 18 -12.87 -17.72 -22.59
CA GLU A 18 -12.55 -19.14 -22.61
C GLU A 18 -13.69 -19.94 -23.27
N VAL A 19 -14.94 -19.67 -22.87
CA VAL A 19 -16.13 -20.34 -23.42
C VAL A 19 -16.31 -20.08 -24.92
N VAL A 20 -16.05 -18.85 -25.39
CA VAL A 20 -16.15 -18.50 -26.82
C VAL A 20 -15.24 -19.38 -27.69
N TYR A 21 -14.05 -19.75 -27.19
CA TYR A 21 -13.12 -20.61 -27.93
C TYR A 21 -13.39 -22.12 -27.77
N LEU A 22 -14.28 -22.52 -26.87
CA LEU A 22 -14.58 -23.93 -26.58
C LEU A 22 -15.73 -24.51 -27.42
N VAL A 23 -16.55 -23.67 -28.05
CA VAL A 23 -17.81 -24.09 -28.68
C VAL A 23 -17.89 -23.68 -30.14
N GLU A 24 -18.31 -24.62 -31.00
CA GLU A 24 -18.43 -24.40 -32.44
C GLU A 24 -19.85 -23.96 -32.86
N SER A 25 -20.87 -24.38 -32.10
CA SER A 25 -22.27 -24.01 -32.30
C SER A 25 -22.90 -23.60 -30.96
N PRO A 26 -22.64 -22.37 -30.48
CA PRO A 26 -23.04 -21.95 -29.15
C PRO A 26 -24.56 -21.89 -29.02
N ARG A 27 -25.08 -22.60 -28.03
CA ARG A 27 -26.47 -22.48 -27.55
C ARG A 27 -26.46 -22.13 -26.08
N VAL A 28 -26.85 -20.91 -25.77
CA VAL A 28 -27.03 -20.45 -24.38
C VAL A 28 -28.30 -21.09 -23.82
N GLN A 29 -28.18 -21.71 -22.66
CA GLN A 29 -29.29 -22.30 -21.93
C GLN A 29 -29.24 -21.88 -20.46
N GLU A 30 -30.41 -21.86 -19.86
CA GLU A 30 -30.59 -21.61 -18.43
C GLU A 30 -30.84 -22.93 -17.71
N GLY A 31 -30.25 -23.06 -16.51
CA GLY A 31 -30.54 -24.11 -15.54
C GLY A 31 -30.73 -23.53 -14.14
N SER A 32 -31.13 -24.39 -13.21
CA SER A 32 -31.30 -24.04 -11.80
C SER A 32 -30.77 -25.13 -10.88
N PHE A 33 -30.42 -24.75 -9.65
CA PHE A 33 -30.03 -25.69 -8.59
C PHE A 33 -30.97 -25.57 -7.39
N ASP A 34 -30.83 -26.49 -6.43
CA ASP A 34 -31.66 -26.52 -5.23
C ASP A 34 -31.42 -25.27 -4.36
N GLU A 35 -32.48 -24.59 -3.95
CA GLU A 35 -32.38 -23.35 -3.15
C GLU A 35 -31.67 -23.57 -1.80
N ARG A 36 -31.57 -24.81 -1.30
CA ARG A 36 -30.81 -25.10 -0.07
C ARG A 36 -29.37 -24.59 -0.13
N PHE A 37 -28.74 -24.60 -1.30
CA PHE A 37 -27.35 -24.16 -1.46
C PHE A 37 -27.17 -22.65 -1.31
N LEU A 38 -28.26 -21.86 -1.34
CA LEU A 38 -28.22 -20.42 -1.05
C LEU A 38 -27.86 -20.11 0.41
N ARG A 39 -27.75 -21.13 1.28
CA ARG A 39 -27.16 -21.00 2.61
C ARG A 39 -25.65 -20.82 2.58
N LEU A 40 -24.98 -21.21 1.49
CA LEU A 40 -23.56 -20.97 1.30
C LEU A 40 -23.32 -19.49 0.97
N PRO A 41 -22.14 -18.95 1.31
CA PRO A 41 -21.77 -17.62 0.86
C PRO A 41 -21.83 -17.54 -0.67
N GLU A 42 -22.41 -16.47 -1.21
CA GLU A 42 -22.62 -16.30 -2.66
C GLU A 42 -21.32 -16.51 -3.44
N ARG A 43 -20.20 -15.99 -2.95
CA ARG A 43 -18.89 -16.15 -3.59
C ARG A 43 -18.46 -17.61 -3.73
N VAL A 44 -18.80 -18.48 -2.78
CA VAL A 44 -18.52 -19.94 -2.86
C VAL A 44 -19.33 -20.56 -4.00
N ILE A 45 -20.62 -20.22 -4.09
CA ILE A 45 -21.52 -20.69 -5.16
C ILE A 45 -20.98 -20.26 -6.53
N VAL A 46 -20.63 -18.98 -6.66
CA VAL A 46 -20.12 -18.39 -7.91
C VAL A 46 -18.80 -19.03 -8.34
N LEU A 47 -17.83 -19.17 -7.44
CA LEU A 47 -16.55 -19.80 -7.77
C LEU A 47 -16.71 -21.29 -8.13
N THR A 48 -17.61 -22.00 -7.43
CA THR A 48 -17.93 -23.39 -7.76
C THR A 48 -18.49 -23.51 -9.19
N MET A 49 -19.38 -22.59 -9.59
CA MET A 49 -19.93 -22.51 -10.94
C MET A 49 -18.87 -22.22 -12.00
N GLN A 50 -18.04 -21.20 -11.76
CA GLN A 50 -17.12 -20.69 -12.78
C GLN A 50 -15.85 -21.54 -12.93
N SER A 51 -15.21 -21.92 -11.83
CA SER A 51 -13.92 -22.65 -11.85
C SER A 51 -14.07 -24.05 -12.44
N HIS A 52 -15.17 -24.74 -12.14
CA HIS A 52 -15.37 -26.12 -12.61
C HIS A 52 -16.07 -26.19 -13.96
N GLN A 53 -17.07 -25.35 -14.23
CA GLN A 53 -17.97 -25.55 -15.37
C GLN A 53 -18.14 -24.33 -16.28
N ARG A 54 -17.50 -23.19 -15.98
CA ARG A 54 -17.68 -21.92 -16.71
C ARG A 54 -19.16 -21.53 -16.85
N TYR A 55 -19.93 -21.79 -15.80
CA TYR A 55 -21.31 -21.32 -15.71
C TYR A 55 -21.35 -19.85 -15.30
N PHE A 56 -22.42 -19.15 -15.70
CA PHE A 56 -22.61 -17.73 -15.46
C PHE A 56 -23.79 -17.53 -14.50
N PRO A 57 -23.57 -17.07 -13.26
CA PRO A 57 -24.65 -16.82 -12.31
C PRO A 57 -25.65 -15.78 -12.85
N LEU A 58 -26.94 -16.05 -12.70
CA LEU A 58 -28.04 -15.13 -13.05
C LEU A 58 -28.72 -14.52 -11.81
N GLY A 59 -28.17 -14.78 -10.62
CA GLY A 59 -28.75 -14.45 -9.32
C GLY A 59 -29.65 -15.55 -8.76
N GLY A 60 -29.72 -15.61 -7.42
CA GLY A 60 -30.46 -16.67 -6.72
C GLY A 60 -29.95 -18.06 -7.08
N ASN A 61 -30.86 -18.99 -7.37
CA ASN A 61 -30.53 -20.37 -7.71
C ASN A 61 -30.41 -20.64 -9.23
N ARG A 62 -30.28 -19.59 -10.04
CA ARG A 62 -30.29 -19.67 -11.51
C ARG A 62 -28.91 -19.43 -12.09
N PHE A 63 -28.58 -20.14 -13.16
CA PHE A 63 -27.33 -19.99 -13.89
C PHE A 63 -27.51 -20.22 -15.38
N ALA A 64 -26.66 -19.61 -16.18
CA ALA A 64 -26.55 -19.84 -17.61
C ALA A 64 -25.31 -20.68 -17.93
N PHE A 65 -25.39 -21.44 -19.01
CA PHE A 65 -24.27 -22.19 -19.56
C PHE A 65 -24.36 -22.24 -21.08
N VAL A 66 -23.22 -22.48 -21.74
CA VAL A 66 -23.15 -22.56 -23.21
C VAL A 66 -22.96 -24.01 -23.63
N ALA A 67 -23.93 -24.53 -24.37
CA ALA A 67 -23.92 -25.89 -24.92
C ALA A 67 -23.41 -25.88 -26.38
N ASN A 68 -22.70 -26.94 -26.77
CA ASN A 68 -22.25 -27.17 -28.14
C ASN A 68 -23.12 -28.25 -28.83
N GLY A 69 -24.42 -27.97 -28.96
CA GLY A 69 -25.41 -28.92 -29.51
C GLY A 69 -26.08 -29.83 -28.46
N GLY A 70 -26.74 -30.89 -28.92
CA GLY A 70 -27.51 -31.83 -28.08
C GLY A 70 -29.00 -31.48 -27.91
N ASP A 71 -29.74 -32.40 -27.27
CA ASP A 71 -31.12 -32.17 -26.87
C ASP A 71 -31.17 -31.18 -25.67
N PRO A 72 -31.91 -30.06 -25.76
CA PRO A 72 -31.90 -29.03 -24.73
C PRO A 72 -32.23 -29.52 -23.32
N GLU A 73 -33.24 -30.38 -23.17
CA GLU A 73 -33.70 -30.83 -21.84
C GLU A 73 -32.72 -31.83 -21.22
N VAL A 74 -32.16 -32.73 -22.03
CA VAL A 74 -31.10 -33.65 -21.57
C VAL A 74 -29.85 -32.88 -21.16
N VAL A 75 -29.44 -31.90 -21.97
CA VAL A 75 -28.26 -31.08 -21.68
C VAL A 75 -28.48 -30.25 -20.42
N ARG A 76 -29.64 -29.59 -20.27
CA ARG A 76 -30.00 -28.84 -19.04
C ARG A 76 -29.92 -29.73 -17.81
N SER A 77 -30.64 -30.86 -17.83
CA SER A 77 -30.68 -31.80 -16.69
C SER A 77 -29.28 -32.32 -16.32
N GLY A 78 -28.43 -32.56 -17.32
CA GLY A 78 -27.03 -32.96 -17.11
C GLY A 78 -26.20 -31.89 -16.42
N ASN A 79 -26.28 -30.63 -16.87
CA ASN A 79 -25.54 -29.52 -16.26
C ASN A 79 -26.03 -29.22 -14.83
N GLU A 80 -27.35 -29.28 -14.59
CA GLU A 80 -27.91 -29.15 -13.24
C GLU A 80 -27.46 -30.29 -12.31
N PHE A 81 -27.37 -31.53 -12.82
CA PHE A 81 -26.85 -32.65 -12.05
C PHE A 81 -25.37 -32.49 -11.69
N VAL A 82 -24.56 -32.02 -12.65
CA VAL A 82 -23.13 -31.75 -12.42
C VAL A 82 -22.94 -30.62 -11.40
N LEU A 83 -23.67 -29.51 -11.54
CA LEU A 83 -23.58 -28.40 -10.59
C LEU A 83 -24.00 -28.83 -9.18
N ARG A 84 -25.07 -29.61 -9.06
CA ARG A 84 -25.53 -30.13 -7.77
C ARG A 84 -24.41 -30.87 -7.04
N GLY A 85 -23.73 -31.82 -7.70
CA GLY A 85 -22.64 -32.57 -7.07
C GLY A 85 -21.49 -31.66 -6.61
N ARG A 86 -21.15 -30.63 -7.39
CA ARG A 86 -20.10 -29.65 -7.01
C ARG A 86 -20.50 -28.78 -5.83
N LEU A 87 -21.75 -28.35 -5.77
CA LEU A 87 -22.26 -27.59 -4.63
C LEU A 87 -22.39 -28.47 -3.38
N GLU A 88 -22.71 -29.76 -3.51
CA GLU A 88 -22.66 -30.71 -2.39
C GLU A 88 -21.25 -30.87 -1.82
N ASP A 89 -20.24 -31.00 -2.69
CA ASP A 89 -18.84 -31.07 -2.27
C ASP A 89 -18.41 -29.77 -1.57
N ALA A 90 -18.70 -28.61 -2.16
CA ALA A 90 -18.35 -27.30 -1.58
C ALA A 90 -19.07 -27.06 -0.24
N GLU A 91 -20.34 -27.46 -0.14
CA GLU A 91 -21.13 -27.36 1.09
C GLU A 91 -20.53 -28.23 2.21
N PHE A 92 -20.19 -29.48 1.91
CA PHE A 92 -19.55 -30.38 2.85
C PHE A 92 -18.21 -29.83 3.33
N THR A 93 -17.38 -29.32 2.42
CA THR A 93 -16.09 -28.70 2.75
C THR A 93 -16.28 -27.48 3.65
N PHE A 94 -17.22 -26.60 3.31
CA PHE A 94 -17.55 -25.41 4.10
C PHE A 94 -18.00 -25.76 5.52
N GLU A 95 -18.95 -26.70 5.66
CA GLU A 95 -19.47 -27.12 6.97
C GLU A 95 -18.36 -27.70 7.87
N ARG A 96 -17.45 -28.49 7.28
CA ARG A 96 -16.34 -29.09 8.00
C ARG A 96 -15.31 -28.05 8.45
N ASP A 97 -15.03 -27.04 7.62
CA ASP A 97 -14.16 -25.93 8.01
C ASP A 97 -14.81 -25.08 9.13
N VAL A 98 -16.14 -24.87 9.07
CA VAL A 98 -16.92 -24.22 10.15
C VAL A 98 -16.87 -25.04 11.44
N GLU A 99 -16.98 -26.37 11.37
CA GLU A 99 -16.87 -27.27 12.53
C GLU A 99 -15.48 -27.20 13.19
N VAL A 100 -14.41 -27.10 12.39
CA VAL A 100 -13.05 -26.88 12.92
C VAL A 100 -12.96 -25.52 13.65
N GLY A 101 -13.57 -24.48 13.09
CA GLY A 101 -13.65 -23.16 13.68
C GLY A 101 -12.41 -22.28 13.41
N VAL A 102 -12.64 -20.97 13.30
CA VAL A 102 -11.63 -20.00 12.87
C VAL A 102 -10.38 -19.95 13.77
N ASP A 103 -10.56 -20.12 15.09
CA ASP A 103 -9.45 -20.10 16.05
C ASP A 103 -8.53 -21.32 15.90
N GLU A 104 -9.08 -22.49 15.57
CA GLU A 104 -8.28 -23.69 15.35
C GLU A 104 -7.62 -23.68 13.98
N LEU A 105 -8.31 -23.15 12.96
CA LEU A 105 -7.71 -22.86 11.65
C LEU A 105 -6.50 -21.91 11.79
N ALA A 106 -6.62 -20.85 12.60
CA ALA A 106 -5.52 -19.93 12.89
C ALA A 106 -4.29 -20.64 13.48
N LYS A 107 -4.48 -21.63 14.36
CA LYS A 107 -3.37 -22.44 14.90
C LYS A 107 -2.74 -23.32 13.82
N ARG A 108 -3.57 -23.93 12.96
CA ARG A 108 -3.11 -24.81 11.87
C ARG A 108 -2.31 -24.06 10.79
N ALA A 109 -2.52 -22.75 10.65
CA ALA A 109 -1.76 -21.90 9.74
C ALA A 109 -0.23 -21.95 10.00
N GLY A 110 0.20 -22.32 11.21
CA GLY A 110 1.62 -22.54 11.53
C GLY A 110 2.29 -23.70 10.79
N ALA A 111 1.51 -24.64 10.25
CA ALA A 111 2.05 -25.73 9.43
C ALA A 111 2.24 -25.34 7.95
N ILE A 112 1.75 -24.17 7.54
CA ILE A 112 1.71 -23.74 6.14
C ILE A 112 2.78 -22.66 5.94
N THR A 113 3.68 -22.89 4.98
CA THR A 113 4.73 -21.91 4.65
C THR A 113 4.12 -20.73 3.92
N TYR A 114 4.31 -19.52 4.43
CA TYR A 114 3.90 -18.28 3.77
C TYR A 114 4.84 -17.97 2.60
N LEU A 115 6.13 -17.85 2.88
CA LEU A 115 7.17 -17.59 1.89
C LEU A 115 8.48 -18.23 2.38
N LYS A 116 9.20 -18.88 1.47
CA LYS A 116 10.48 -19.53 1.79
C LYS A 116 11.47 -18.49 2.34
N GLY A 117 11.93 -18.68 3.57
CA GLY A 117 12.80 -17.73 4.28
C GLY A 117 12.08 -16.73 5.18
N ALA A 118 10.73 -16.65 5.12
CA ALA A 118 9.91 -15.77 5.96
C ALA A 118 9.04 -16.52 7.00
N GLY A 119 9.13 -17.85 7.02
CA GLY A 119 8.39 -18.70 7.96
C GLY A 119 6.99 -19.11 7.47
N SER A 120 6.15 -19.43 8.45
CA SER A 120 4.78 -19.90 8.29
C SER A 120 3.76 -18.75 8.22
N PHE A 121 2.50 -19.07 7.93
CA PHE A 121 1.42 -18.09 8.08
C PHE A 121 1.19 -17.67 9.54
N ALA A 122 1.51 -18.51 10.53
CA ALA A 122 1.49 -18.09 11.93
C ALA A 122 2.58 -17.04 12.23
N ASP A 123 3.77 -17.20 11.64
CA ASP A 123 4.85 -16.20 11.76
C ASP A 123 4.45 -14.89 11.09
N LYS A 124 3.79 -14.95 9.92
CA LYS A 124 3.20 -13.77 9.28
C LYS A 124 2.14 -13.12 10.16
N THR A 125 1.19 -13.89 10.70
CA THR A 125 0.15 -13.39 11.62
C THR A 125 0.75 -12.64 12.80
N GLN A 126 1.83 -13.16 13.40
CA GLN A 126 2.52 -12.47 14.49
C GLN A 126 3.10 -11.12 14.03
N ARG A 127 3.77 -11.08 12.87
CA ARG A 127 4.27 -9.82 12.29
C ARG A 127 3.14 -8.83 11.98
N LEU A 128 1.98 -9.31 11.50
CA LEU A 128 0.81 -8.46 11.27
C LEU A 128 0.31 -7.83 12.57
N VAL A 129 0.16 -8.62 13.64
CA VAL A 129 -0.27 -8.11 14.95
C VAL A 129 0.68 -7.02 15.47
N ASP A 130 1.99 -7.23 15.34
CA ASP A 130 2.99 -6.26 15.77
C ASP A 130 2.99 -5.00 14.89
N THR A 131 2.79 -5.16 13.59
CA THR A 131 2.68 -4.05 12.64
C THR A 131 1.40 -3.23 12.88
N VAL A 132 0.24 -3.87 13.04
CA VAL A 132 -1.03 -3.21 13.38
C VAL A 132 -0.89 -2.40 14.66
N ARG A 133 -0.23 -2.95 15.69
CA ARG A 133 0.05 -2.21 16.94
C ARG A 133 0.90 -0.97 16.68
N SER A 134 1.95 -1.09 15.87
CA SER A 134 2.83 0.04 15.54
C SER A 134 2.15 1.13 14.70
N LEU A 135 1.13 0.77 13.92
CA LEU A 135 0.32 1.70 13.14
C LEU A 135 -0.84 2.32 13.94
N GLY A 136 -0.98 1.98 15.24
CA GLY A 136 -2.02 2.52 16.11
C GLY A 136 -3.39 1.84 15.97
N GLY A 137 -3.43 0.58 15.49
CA GLY A 137 -4.66 -0.19 15.39
C GLY A 137 -5.35 -0.43 16.73
N ASP A 138 -6.67 -0.39 16.72
CA ASP A 138 -7.53 -0.64 17.89
C ASP A 138 -7.69 -2.15 18.18
N GLU A 139 -8.55 -2.48 19.15
CA GLU A 139 -8.81 -3.88 19.51
C GLU A 139 -9.39 -4.70 18.34
N HIS A 140 -10.24 -4.08 17.51
CA HIS A 140 -10.81 -4.74 16.34
C HIS A 140 -9.74 -5.05 15.29
N ALA A 141 -8.86 -4.10 14.98
CA ALA A 141 -7.74 -4.31 14.06
C ALA A 141 -6.78 -5.39 14.57
N LEU A 142 -6.50 -5.42 15.88
CA LEU A 142 -5.64 -6.42 16.50
C LEU A 142 -6.29 -7.81 16.50
N GLU A 143 -7.60 -7.93 16.76
CA GLU A 143 -8.32 -9.19 16.65
C GLU A 143 -8.39 -9.68 15.20
N ALA A 144 -8.69 -8.78 14.25
CA ALA A 144 -8.69 -9.08 12.83
C ALA A 144 -7.31 -9.58 12.38
N ALA A 145 -6.21 -8.93 12.79
CA ALA A 145 -4.86 -9.36 12.47
C ALA A 145 -4.53 -10.79 12.95
N ARG A 146 -5.05 -11.21 14.11
CA ARG A 146 -4.83 -12.58 14.63
C ARG A 146 -5.52 -13.64 13.79
N LEU A 147 -6.66 -13.30 13.17
CA LEU A 147 -7.49 -14.22 12.41
C LEU A 147 -7.32 -14.07 10.89
N ALA A 148 -6.65 -13.01 10.43
CA ALA A 148 -6.58 -12.59 9.04
C ALA A 148 -6.12 -13.69 8.06
N LYS A 149 -5.24 -14.59 8.52
CA LYS A 149 -4.68 -15.70 7.72
C LYS A 149 -5.15 -17.08 8.19
N ALA A 150 -6.19 -17.15 9.02
CA ALA A 150 -6.70 -18.41 9.53
C ALA A 150 -7.26 -19.29 8.40
N ASP A 151 -7.95 -18.68 7.45
CA ASP A 151 -8.55 -19.34 6.30
C ASP A 151 -7.54 -20.02 5.37
N GLN A 152 -6.26 -19.64 5.41
CA GLN A 152 -5.18 -20.34 4.71
C GLN A 152 -5.08 -21.83 5.09
N ALA A 153 -5.55 -22.19 6.29
CA ALA A 153 -5.61 -23.58 6.75
C ALA A 153 -6.95 -24.28 6.47
N SER A 154 -7.92 -23.59 5.85
CA SER A 154 -9.20 -24.15 5.46
C SER A 154 -9.07 -25.03 4.21
N GLU A 155 -9.89 -26.06 4.10
CA GLU A 155 -9.90 -26.85 2.86
C GLU A 155 -10.59 -26.11 1.73
N LEU A 156 -11.53 -25.23 2.03
CA LEU A 156 -12.21 -24.45 1.01
C LEU A 156 -11.26 -23.48 0.31
N VAL A 157 -10.35 -22.80 1.01
CA VAL A 157 -9.30 -21.97 0.37
C VAL A 157 -8.29 -22.82 -0.40
N ARG A 158 -7.98 -24.03 0.08
CA ARG A 158 -7.11 -24.96 -0.65
C ARG A 158 -7.72 -25.38 -1.99
N GLU A 159 -9.04 -25.48 -2.07
CA GLU A 159 -9.77 -25.75 -3.31
C GLU A 159 -9.97 -24.50 -4.17
N PHE A 160 -10.29 -23.37 -3.55
CA PHE A 160 -10.55 -22.08 -4.19
C PHE A 160 -9.71 -20.96 -3.53
N PRO A 161 -8.46 -20.74 -3.98
CA PRO A 161 -7.60 -19.70 -3.42
C PRO A 161 -8.19 -18.29 -3.51
N GLU A 162 -9.10 -18.04 -4.46
CA GLU A 162 -9.81 -16.76 -4.66
C GLU A 162 -10.77 -16.41 -3.50
N LEU A 163 -11.01 -17.34 -2.58
CA LEU A 163 -11.81 -17.12 -1.36
C LEU A 163 -11.00 -16.56 -0.18
N GLU A 164 -9.67 -16.49 -0.29
CA GLU A 164 -8.82 -15.95 0.76
C GLU A 164 -9.26 -14.53 1.20
N GLY A 165 -9.23 -14.29 2.50
CA GLY A 165 -9.78 -13.11 3.18
C GLY A 165 -11.30 -13.19 3.33
N HIS A 166 -12.02 -13.44 2.23
CA HIS A 166 -13.49 -13.41 2.19
C HIS A 166 -14.13 -14.53 3.01
N ILE A 167 -13.60 -15.74 2.89
CA ILE A 167 -14.09 -16.85 3.70
C ILE A 167 -13.60 -16.76 5.14
N GLY A 168 -12.40 -16.22 5.37
CA GLY A 168 -11.91 -15.89 6.71
C GLY A 168 -12.86 -14.96 7.46
N ALA A 169 -13.36 -13.91 6.80
CA ALA A 169 -14.37 -13.01 7.34
C ALA A 169 -15.69 -13.73 7.67
N THR A 170 -16.14 -14.60 6.77
CA THR A 170 -17.34 -15.43 6.98
C THR A 170 -17.17 -16.33 8.22
N TYR A 171 -16.03 -17.01 8.36
CA TYR A 171 -15.76 -17.86 9.51
C TYR A 171 -15.65 -17.07 10.82
N ALA A 172 -15.03 -15.89 10.79
CA ALA A 172 -14.99 -14.99 11.95
C ALA A 172 -16.41 -14.60 12.39
N LYS A 173 -17.28 -14.24 11.44
CA LYS A 173 -18.68 -13.89 11.72
C LYS A 173 -19.46 -15.06 12.31
N LEU A 174 -19.32 -16.27 11.74
CA LEU A 174 -19.96 -17.48 12.26
C LEU A 174 -19.45 -17.87 13.65
N ALA A 175 -18.21 -17.55 13.98
CA ALA A 175 -17.63 -17.73 15.30
C ALA A 175 -18.09 -16.66 16.33
N GLY A 176 -18.96 -15.72 15.93
CA GLY A 176 -19.50 -14.68 16.82
C GLY A 176 -18.55 -13.52 17.07
N ARG A 177 -17.56 -13.30 16.20
CA ARG A 177 -16.68 -12.11 16.25
C ARG A 177 -17.47 -10.85 15.88
N PRO A 178 -17.07 -9.66 16.38
CA PRO A 178 -17.69 -8.40 15.97
C PRO A 178 -17.71 -8.21 14.44
N ASP A 179 -18.74 -7.56 13.91
CA ASP A 179 -18.86 -7.32 12.47
C ASP A 179 -17.66 -6.51 11.94
N GLU A 180 -17.12 -5.57 12.73
CA GLU A 180 -15.93 -4.78 12.40
C GLU A 180 -14.68 -5.66 12.20
N VAL A 181 -14.55 -6.75 12.96
CA VAL A 181 -13.43 -7.70 12.83
C VAL A 181 -13.59 -8.50 11.55
N ALA A 182 -14.79 -9.02 11.29
CA ALA A 182 -15.07 -9.77 10.06
C ALA A 182 -14.86 -8.90 8.81
N LEU A 183 -15.38 -7.66 8.82
CA LEU A 183 -15.20 -6.70 7.72
C LEU A 183 -13.72 -6.36 7.51
N ALA A 184 -12.95 -6.12 8.58
CA ALA A 184 -11.52 -5.85 8.44
C ALA A 184 -10.76 -7.02 7.78
N ILE A 185 -11.13 -8.27 8.09
CA ILE A 185 -10.56 -9.47 7.46
C ILE A 185 -10.97 -9.56 5.98
N ASP A 186 -12.20 -9.21 5.63
CA ASP A 186 -12.72 -9.20 4.26
C ASP A 186 -11.98 -8.15 3.39
N GLU A 187 -11.72 -6.99 3.97
CA GLU A 187 -11.10 -5.84 3.30
C GLU A 187 -9.57 -5.89 3.25
N GLN A 188 -8.90 -6.84 3.92
CA GLN A 188 -7.46 -6.82 4.16
C GLN A 188 -6.59 -6.74 2.89
N TYR A 189 -7.08 -7.24 1.76
CA TYR A 189 -6.36 -7.20 0.48
C TYR A 189 -6.57 -5.91 -0.30
N LEU A 190 -7.54 -5.08 0.08
CA LEU A 190 -7.81 -3.79 -0.55
C LEU A 190 -6.73 -2.75 -0.21
N PRO A 191 -6.51 -1.75 -1.08
CA PRO A 191 -6.84 -1.81 -2.50
C PRO A 191 -6.00 -2.90 -3.20
N ASP A 192 -6.65 -3.70 -4.05
CA ASP A 192 -6.05 -4.82 -4.79
C ASP A 192 -5.63 -4.43 -6.23
N SER A 193 -5.87 -3.18 -6.61
CA SER A 193 -5.41 -2.57 -7.86
C SER A 193 -5.29 -1.06 -7.70
N ALA A 194 -4.66 -0.38 -8.66
CA ALA A 194 -4.43 1.07 -8.59
C ALA A 194 -5.73 1.88 -8.47
N GLY A 195 -6.82 1.42 -9.11
CA GLY A 195 -8.14 2.08 -9.09
C GLY A 195 -9.18 1.46 -8.16
N ALA A 196 -8.83 0.42 -7.40
CA ALA A 196 -9.76 -0.24 -6.48
C ALA A 196 -10.14 0.65 -5.29
N PRO A 197 -11.29 0.43 -4.63
CA PRO A 197 -11.57 1.09 -3.36
C PRO A 197 -10.54 0.74 -2.29
N ILE A 198 -10.31 1.65 -1.35
CA ILE A 198 -9.63 1.34 -0.08
C ILE A 198 -10.63 0.71 0.90
N PRO A 199 -10.19 0.02 1.96
CA PRO A 199 -11.06 -0.45 3.03
C PRO A 199 -11.96 0.66 3.59
N GLU A 200 -13.24 0.37 3.80
CA GLU A 200 -14.19 1.33 4.36
C GLU A 200 -13.98 1.48 5.87
N THR A 201 -13.67 0.37 6.55
CA THR A 201 -13.52 0.35 8.01
C THR A 201 -12.14 0.85 8.47
N PRO A 202 -12.05 1.56 9.61
CA PRO A 202 -10.75 1.94 10.18
C PRO A 202 -9.85 0.74 10.48
N ALA A 203 -10.42 -0.34 11.04
CA ALA A 203 -9.70 -1.58 11.32
C ALA A 203 -9.18 -2.25 10.04
N GLY A 204 -9.98 -2.27 8.97
CA GLY A 204 -9.60 -2.77 7.66
C GLY A 204 -8.46 -1.98 7.04
N ARG A 205 -8.48 -0.63 7.13
CA ARG A 205 -7.38 0.22 6.62
C ARG A 205 -6.06 -0.09 7.29
N VAL A 206 -6.05 -0.21 8.61
CA VAL A 206 -4.84 -0.52 9.38
C VAL A 206 -4.35 -1.94 9.08
N LEU A 207 -5.24 -2.94 9.04
CA LEU A 207 -4.87 -4.32 8.72
C LEU A 207 -4.33 -4.45 7.30
N ALA A 208 -4.98 -3.82 6.32
CA ALA A 208 -4.53 -3.82 4.94
C ALA A 208 -3.17 -3.15 4.76
N ALA A 209 -2.93 -2.05 5.47
CA ALA A 209 -1.64 -1.37 5.46
C ALA A 209 -0.56 -2.24 6.10
N ALA A 210 -0.87 -2.89 7.23
CA ALA A 210 0.03 -3.82 7.89
C ALA A 210 0.40 -5.01 6.99
N ASP A 211 -0.57 -5.59 6.26
CA ASP A 211 -0.32 -6.72 5.37
C ASP A 211 0.57 -6.35 4.18
N LYS A 212 0.30 -5.19 3.55
CA LYS A 212 1.11 -4.66 2.45
C LYS A 212 2.52 -4.29 2.92
N LEU A 213 2.64 -3.65 4.08
CA LEU A 213 3.93 -3.30 4.68
C LEU A 213 4.76 -4.55 5.01
N ASP A 214 4.18 -5.54 5.69
CA ASP A 214 4.83 -6.83 5.99
C ASP A 214 5.29 -7.53 4.71
N HIS A 215 4.42 -7.57 3.69
CA HIS A 215 4.70 -8.21 2.42
C HIS A 215 5.88 -7.55 1.69
N LEU A 216 5.89 -6.22 1.61
CA LEU A 216 6.96 -5.43 0.99
C LEU A 216 8.29 -5.61 1.72
N VAL A 217 8.30 -5.40 3.04
CA VAL A 217 9.52 -5.49 3.86
C VAL A 217 10.09 -6.90 3.83
N THR A 218 9.23 -7.92 3.95
CA THR A 218 9.65 -9.32 3.89
C THR A 218 10.25 -9.68 2.53
N ALA A 219 9.58 -9.30 1.43
CA ALA A 219 10.05 -9.63 0.09
C ALA A 219 11.40 -8.94 -0.23
N PHE A 220 11.54 -7.66 0.12
CA PHE A 220 12.80 -6.94 -0.06
C PHE A 220 13.92 -7.49 0.84
N GLY A 221 13.62 -7.84 2.10
CA GLY A 221 14.57 -8.46 3.01
C GLY A 221 15.09 -9.81 2.53
N LEU A 222 14.31 -10.53 1.71
CA LEU A 222 14.71 -11.79 1.07
C LEU A 222 15.35 -11.60 -0.33
N GLY A 223 15.55 -10.37 -0.79
CA GLY A 223 16.13 -10.08 -2.10
C GLY A 223 15.18 -10.35 -3.27
N HIS A 224 13.87 -10.28 -3.05
CA HIS A 224 12.83 -10.46 -4.08
C HIS A 224 12.37 -9.15 -4.73
N ALA A 225 13.20 -8.10 -4.67
CA ALA A 225 12.92 -6.83 -5.32
C ALA A 225 12.65 -7.02 -6.83
N PRO A 226 11.58 -6.41 -7.40
CA PRO A 226 11.25 -6.61 -8.81
C PRO A 226 12.33 -6.05 -9.74
N THR A 227 12.77 -6.82 -10.73
CA THR A 227 13.72 -6.38 -11.76
C THR A 227 13.03 -6.19 -13.10
N GLY A 228 13.15 -5.00 -13.70
CA GLY A 228 12.55 -4.71 -15.02
C GLY A 228 11.03 -4.72 -14.96
N SER A 229 10.35 -5.36 -15.92
CA SER A 229 8.88 -5.40 -15.98
C SER A 229 8.24 -6.51 -15.13
N ARG A 230 8.99 -7.55 -14.76
CA ARG A 230 8.44 -8.67 -13.98
C ARG A 230 8.24 -8.30 -12.52
N ASP A 231 7.11 -8.70 -11.95
CA ASP A 231 6.78 -8.54 -10.54
C ASP A 231 5.99 -9.77 -10.06
N PRO A 232 6.68 -10.90 -9.84
CA PRO A 232 6.03 -12.18 -9.53
C PRO A 232 5.35 -12.19 -8.14
N TYR A 233 5.71 -11.25 -7.27
CA TYR A 233 5.15 -11.12 -5.92
C TYR A 233 4.15 -9.95 -5.82
N ALA A 234 3.77 -9.31 -6.93
CA ALA A 234 2.85 -8.17 -6.95
C ALA A 234 3.26 -6.99 -6.02
N LEU A 235 4.57 -6.77 -5.83
CA LEU A 235 5.10 -5.74 -4.95
C LEU A 235 4.78 -4.32 -5.42
N ARG A 236 4.69 -4.08 -6.73
CA ARG A 236 4.27 -2.76 -7.25
C ARG A 236 2.85 -2.43 -6.83
N ARG A 237 1.95 -3.41 -6.93
CA ARG A 237 0.56 -3.28 -6.50
C ARG A 237 0.48 -3.06 -4.99
N ALA A 238 1.25 -3.82 -4.20
CA ALA A 238 1.32 -3.63 -2.76
C ALA A 238 1.84 -2.24 -2.38
N ALA A 239 2.89 -1.74 -3.03
CA ALA A 239 3.45 -0.40 -2.80
C ALA A 239 2.46 0.72 -3.14
N ILE A 240 1.78 0.62 -4.30
CA ILE A 240 0.72 1.56 -4.68
C ILE A 240 -0.40 1.54 -3.63
N GLY A 241 -0.85 0.34 -3.22
CA GLY A 241 -1.89 0.22 -2.23
C GLY A 241 -1.50 0.77 -0.85
N LEU A 242 -0.25 0.58 -0.43
CA LEU A 242 0.27 1.13 0.83
C LEU A 242 0.31 2.66 0.81
N ASN A 243 0.78 3.26 -0.29
CA ASN A 243 0.72 4.71 -0.47
C ASN A 243 -0.73 5.21 -0.41
N ARG A 244 -1.65 4.58 -1.13
CA ARG A 244 -3.08 4.97 -1.09
C ARG A 244 -3.67 4.87 0.31
N LEU A 245 -3.32 3.85 1.09
CA LEU A 245 -3.75 3.74 2.49
C LEU A 245 -3.17 4.86 3.37
N ALA A 246 -1.93 5.31 3.13
CA ALA A 246 -1.35 6.44 3.83
C ALA A 246 -1.96 7.80 3.41
N LEU A 247 -2.35 7.94 2.14
CA LEU A 247 -2.83 9.20 1.56
C LEU A 247 -4.36 9.38 1.72
N GLU A 248 -5.14 8.37 1.34
CA GLU A 248 -6.61 8.39 1.35
C GLU A 248 -7.17 7.83 2.66
N GLY A 249 -6.47 6.85 3.25
CA GLY A 249 -6.89 6.16 4.47
C GLY A 249 -6.36 6.78 5.77
N ASP A 250 -5.47 7.78 5.67
CA ASP A 250 -4.77 8.45 6.79
C ASP A 250 -4.06 7.47 7.74
N VAL A 251 -3.56 6.36 7.21
CA VAL A 251 -2.79 5.39 8.00
C VAL A 251 -1.36 5.91 8.19
N PRO A 252 -0.84 6.03 9.43
CA PRO A 252 0.45 6.66 9.72
C PRO A 252 1.64 5.72 9.44
N VAL A 253 1.84 5.37 8.17
CA VAL A 253 2.93 4.48 7.72
C VAL A 253 4.27 5.21 7.81
N GLN A 254 5.05 4.87 8.83
CA GLN A 254 6.35 5.48 9.09
C GLN A 254 7.37 5.00 8.05
N ARG A 255 8.16 5.93 7.49
CA ARG A 255 9.18 5.62 6.49
C ARG A 255 10.24 4.67 7.03
N SER A 256 10.56 4.80 8.32
CA SER A 256 11.50 3.93 9.04
C SER A 256 11.07 2.45 9.06
N GLN A 257 9.79 2.15 8.86
CA GLN A 257 9.28 0.78 8.78
C GLN A 257 9.53 0.11 7.43
N LEU A 258 9.79 0.89 6.36
CA LEU A 258 9.90 0.37 4.99
C LEU A 258 11.24 -0.34 4.72
N GLY A 259 12.28 -0.02 5.49
CA GLY A 259 13.61 -0.61 5.34
C GLY A 259 14.11 -0.54 3.89
N ALA A 260 14.56 -1.68 3.35
CA ALA A 260 15.06 -1.76 1.97
C ALA A 260 13.99 -1.50 0.88
N ALA A 261 12.70 -1.49 1.22
CA ALA A 261 11.62 -1.20 0.28
C ALA A 261 11.31 0.30 0.15
N GLN A 262 11.93 1.17 0.96
CA GLN A 262 11.58 2.59 1.06
C GLN A 262 11.58 3.31 -0.29
N GLU A 263 12.70 3.27 -1.02
CA GLU A 263 12.83 3.93 -2.33
C GLU A 263 11.76 3.42 -3.31
N PHE A 264 11.56 2.10 -3.34
CA PHE A 264 10.59 1.46 -4.21
C PHE A 264 9.15 1.87 -3.92
N VAL A 265 8.80 2.13 -2.65
CA VAL A 265 7.47 2.58 -2.24
C VAL A 265 7.30 4.07 -2.51
N GLU A 266 8.27 4.89 -2.11
CA GLU A 266 8.21 6.35 -2.26
C GLU A 266 8.20 6.79 -3.73
N ASP A 267 8.94 6.12 -4.62
CA ASP A 267 8.90 6.38 -6.06
C ASP A 267 7.46 6.36 -6.63
N ARG A 268 6.56 5.58 -6.03
CA ARG A 268 5.19 5.37 -6.56
C ARG A 268 4.28 6.53 -6.18
N LEU A 269 4.71 7.42 -5.29
CA LEU A 269 4.05 8.69 -5.04
C LEU A 269 4.07 9.57 -6.30
N GLU A 270 5.10 9.47 -7.16
CA GLU A 270 5.22 10.25 -8.40
C GLU A 270 4.05 9.99 -9.36
N GLY A 271 3.51 8.76 -9.37
CA GLY A 271 2.37 8.39 -10.22
C GLY A 271 1.01 8.53 -9.54
N LEU A 272 0.97 8.85 -8.25
CA LEU A 272 -0.27 8.96 -7.46
C LEU A 272 -0.65 10.41 -7.17
N LEU A 273 0.33 11.30 -7.05
CA LEU A 273 0.10 12.71 -6.75
C LEU A 273 -0.11 13.52 -8.01
N GLU A 274 -1.11 14.39 -8.01
CA GLU A 274 -1.37 15.36 -9.07
C GLU A 274 -0.45 16.60 -8.91
N VAL A 275 0.86 16.39 -8.79
CA VAL A 275 1.88 17.45 -8.74
C VAL A 275 3.06 17.09 -9.63
N PRO A 276 3.85 18.07 -10.14
CA PRO A 276 5.03 17.75 -10.93
C PRO A 276 6.02 16.87 -10.15
N VAL A 277 6.65 15.90 -10.82
CA VAL A 277 7.46 14.85 -10.19
C VAL A 277 8.64 15.42 -9.40
N GLU A 278 9.13 16.59 -9.79
CA GLU A 278 10.19 17.34 -9.14
C GLU A 278 9.83 17.69 -7.68
N PHE A 279 8.58 18.08 -7.41
CA PHE A 279 8.11 18.36 -6.05
C PHE A 279 8.00 17.10 -5.21
N VAL A 280 7.58 15.98 -5.81
CA VAL A 280 7.54 14.68 -5.13
C VAL A 280 8.96 14.25 -4.75
N ARG A 281 9.91 14.33 -5.69
CA ARG A 281 11.31 13.98 -5.44
C ARG A 281 11.95 14.88 -4.39
N ALA A 282 11.69 16.18 -4.43
CA ALA A 282 12.12 17.11 -3.40
C ALA A 282 11.58 16.69 -2.03
N ALA A 283 10.26 16.46 -1.91
CA ALA A 283 9.63 16.07 -0.66
C ALA A 283 10.10 14.71 -0.13
N ARG A 284 10.49 13.76 -1.00
CA ARG A 284 11.06 12.48 -0.56
C ARG A 284 12.40 12.64 0.17
N ALA A 285 13.18 13.66 -0.16
CA ALA A 285 14.42 13.99 0.56
C ALA A 285 14.18 14.72 1.90
N SER A 286 12.93 15.00 2.25
CA SER A 286 12.57 15.72 3.49
C SER A 286 12.72 14.87 4.76
N ALA A 287 12.56 15.54 5.89
CA ALA A 287 12.49 14.91 7.21
C ALA A 287 11.07 14.43 7.59
N ALA A 288 10.09 14.47 6.66
CA ALA A 288 8.75 13.98 6.92
C ALA A 288 8.80 12.51 7.41
N PRO A 289 8.16 12.17 8.53
CA PRO A 289 8.34 10.87 9.19
C PRO A 289 7.54 9.73 8.52
N ASP A 290 6.43 10.06 7.87
CA ASP A 290 5.49 9.12 7.27
C ASP A 290 5.19 9.43 5.79
N LEU A 291 4.67 8.43 5.07
CA LEU A 291 4.34 8.53 3.64
C LEU A 291 3.28 9.61 3.35
N GLY A 292 2.29 9.77 4.21
CA GLY A 292 1.27 10.81 4.07
C GLY A 292 1.87 12.21 4.24
N GLY A 293 2.83 12.37 5.15
CA GLY A 293 3.59 13.59 5.36
C GLY A 293 4.39 14.01 4.13
N VAL A 294 5.07 13.06 3.48
CA VAL A 294 5.79 13.31 2.22
C VAL A 294 4.82 13.80 1.13
N ALA A 295 3.67 13.16 0.98
CA ALA A 295 2.65 13.56 0.00
C ALA A 295 2.09 14.96 0.27
N ARG A 296 1.70 15.25 1.51
CA ARG A 296 1.22 16.58 1.93
C ARG A 296 2.26 17.67 1.71
N LEU A 297 3.53 17.37 1.98
CA LEU A 297 4.64 18.29 1.75
C LEU A 297 4.84 18.58 0.27
N ALA A 298 4.85 17.55 -0.59
CA ALA A 298 4.94 17.74 -2.05
C ALA A 298 3.83 18.65 -2.58
N GLN A 299 2.59 18.42 -2.14
CA GLN A 299 1.43 19.25 -2.49
C GLN A 299 1.56 20.68 -1.97
N SER A 300 2.03 20.85 -0.73
CA SER A 300 2.22 22.16 -0.11
C SER A 300 3.32 22.98 -0.81
N LEU A 301 4.43 22.34 -1.17
CA LEU A 301 5.51 22.98 -1.92
C LEU A 301 5.04 23.41 -3.31
N HIS A 302 4.29 22.56 -4.02
CA HIS A 302 3.74 22.91 -5.33
C HIS A 302 2.73 24.06 -5.24
N ALA A 303 1.81 24.02 -4.27
CA ALA A 303 0.85 25.09 -4.05
C ALA A 303 1.52 26.44 -3.71
N ALA A 304 2.67 26.39 -3.03
CA ALA A 304 3.45 27.57 -2.66
C ALA A 304 4.44 28.05 -3.73
N GLU A 305 4.54 27.39 -4.88
CA GLU A 305 5.56 27.68 -5.90
C GLU A 305 5.59 29.17 -6.33
N SER A 306 4.43 29.82 -6.45
CA SER A 306 4.36 31.24 -6.87
C SER A 306 4.46 32.24 -5.71
N THR A 307 4.83 31.79 -4.50
CA THR A 307 4.90 32.65 -3.32
C THR A 307 6.30 33.23 -3.12
N PRO A 308 6.42 34.48 -2.62
CA PRO A 308 7.72 35.07 -2.26
C PRO A 308 8.48 34.25 -1.22
N GLU A 309 7.75 33.60 -0.31
CA GLU A 309 8.31 32.72 0.73
C GLU A 309 9.05 31.54 0.09
N PHE A 310 8.43 30.89 -0.89
CA PHE A 310 9.08 29.80 -1.63
C PHE A 310 10.34 30.30 -2.34
N ASP A 311 10.25 31.42 -3.08
CA ASP A 311 11.39 31.97 -3.83
C ASP A 311 12.59 32.25 -2.91
N ALA A 312 12.29 32.79 -1.72
CA ALA A 312 13.29 33.10 -0.71
C ALA A 312 13.97 31.84 -0.18
N VAL A 313 13.19 30.79 0.14
CA VAL A 313 13.71 29.50 0.61
C VAL A 313 14.50 28.78 -0.47
N HIS A 314 13.96 28.70 -1.69
CA HIS A 314 14.62 28.06 -2.84
C HIS A 314 15.96 28.70 -3.12
N THR A 315 16.03 30.04 -3.19
CA THR A 315 17.27 30.78 -3.42
C THR A 315 18.29 30.54 -2.29
N ALA A 316 17.85 30.60 -1.03
CA ALA A 316 18.72 30.37 0.12
C ALA A 316 19.28 28.93 0.12
N TYR A 317 18.42 27.93 -0.13
CA TYR A 317 18.81 26.53 -0.22
C TYR A 317 19.78 26.29 -1.37
N GLU A 318 19.51 26.77 -2.58
CA GLU A 318 20.37 26.60 -3.75
C GLU A 318 21.77 27.19 -3.53
N ARG A 319 21.87 28.38 -2.92
CA ARG A 319 23.16 29.01 -2.61
C ARG A 319 23.96 28.18 -1.62
N ALA A 320 23.32 27.69 -0.56
CA ALA A 320 23.96 26.81 0.42
C ALA A 320 24.35 25.45 -0.19
N HIS A 321 23.45 24.82 -0.95
CA HIS A 321 23.63 23.52 -1.57
C HIS A 321 24.77 23.50 -2.60
N ARG A 322 24.89 24.52 -3.46
CA ARG A 322 25.98 24.59 -4.46
C ARG A 322 27.38 24.65 -3.84
N LEU A 323 27.50 25.28 -2.67
CA LEU A 323 28.77 25.37 -1.94
C LEU A 323 29.03 24.13 -1.08
N ALA A 324 27.97 23.40 -0.70
CA ALA A 324 28.06 22.17 0.08
C ALA A 324 28.93 21.09 -0.58
N GLY A 325 28.88 20.94 -1.90
CA GLY A 325 29.68 19.93 -2.63
C GLY A 325 31.20 20.10 -2.50
N LYS A 326 31.70 21.31 -2.23
CA LYS A 326 33.11 21.58 -1.87
C LYS A 326 33.32 21.60 -0.35
N ALA A 327 32.27 21.91 0.40
CA ALA A 327 32.30 22.04 1.85
C ALA A 327 32.44 20.70 2.58
N GLU A 328 31.84 19.60 2.10
CA GLU A 328 31.76 18.35 2.88
C GLU A 328 33.12 17.75 3.26
N GLN A 329 34.19 18.06 2.52
CA GLN A 329 35.55 17.60 2.82
C GLN A 329 36.38 18.62 3.63
N GLU A 330 36.03 19.91 3.57
CA GLU A 330 36.79 21.01 4.18
C GLU A 330 36.09 21.65 5.39
N ALA A 331 34.80 21.36 5.61
CA ALA A 331 34.01 21.95 6.68
C ALA A 331 34.42 21.42 8.05
N ALA A 332 34.31 22.29 9.05
CA ALA A 332 34.45 21.90 10.44
C ALA A 332 33.35 20.91 10.85
N ALA A 333 33.60 20.10 11.88
CA ALA A 333 32.59 19.16 12.38
C ALA A 333 31.39 19.86 13.05
N ARG A 334 31.61 21.04 13.62
CA ARG A 334 30.60 21.89 14.25
C ARG A 334 31.00 23.36 14.11
N VAL A 335 30.03 24.25 14.15
CA VAL A 335 30.30 25.68 14.22
C VAL A 335 31.01 26.00 15.55
N ASP A 336 32.04 26.83 15.47
CA ASP A 336 32.76 27.40 16.60
C ASP A 336 32.50 28.91 16.65
N ASP A 337 31.78 29.36 17.68
CA ASP A 337 31.41 30.76 17.88
C ASP A 337 32.61 31.70 17.97
N ALA A 338 33.77 31.19 18.40
CA ALA A 338 35.00 31.98 18.49
C ALA A 338 35.60 32.31 17.12
N LEU A 339 35.23 31.56 16.08
CA LEU A 339 35.70 31.74 14.70
C LEU A 339 34.68 32.51 13.83
N LEU A 340 33.58 33.01 14.40
CA LEU A 340 32.62 33.89 13.72
C LEU A 340 33.14 35.34 13.78
N GLU A 341 33.69 35.82 12.69
CA GLU A 341 34.35 37.14 12.63
C GLU A 341 33.33 38.26 12.38
N GLU A 342 32.48 38.08 11.37
CA GLU A 342 31.53 39.09 10.91
C GLU A 342 30.21 39.05 11.69
N GLY A 343 29.50 40.20 11.73
CA GLY A 343 28.18 40.30 12.35
C GLY A 343 27.14 39.39 11.69
N ALA A 344 27.17 39.28 10.36
CA ALA A 344 26.27 38.44 9.59
C ALA A 344 26.43 36.93 9.90
N GLU A 345 27.64 36.47 10.24
CA GLU A 345 27.88 35.08 10.65
C GLU A 345 27.17 34.75 11.96
N ARG A 346 27.30 35.64 12.95
CA ARG A 346 26.69 35.48 14.28
C ARG A 346 25.17 35.50 14.21
N GLU A 347 24.61 36.41 13.41
CA GLU A 347 23.16 36.49 13.22
C GLU A 347 22.60 35.25 12.53
N LEU A 348 23.28 34.72 11.50
CA LEU A 348 22.85 33.50 10.83
C LEU A 348 22.93 32.28 11.76
N ALA A 349 24.02 32.14 12.53
CA ALA A 349 24.16 31.08 13.52
C ALA A 349 23.04 31.13 14.57
N GLN A 350 22.74 32.33 15.10
CA GLN A 350 21.65 32.52 16.06
C GLN A 350 20.27 32.21 15.45
N ALA A 351 20.02 32.61 14.20
CA ALA A 351 18.77 32.33 13.52
C ALA A 351 18.55 30.82 13.29
N LEU A 352 19.63 30.06 13.03
CA LEU A 352 19.57 28.61 12.89
C LEU A 352 19.25 27.89 14.21
N GLU A 353 19.87 28.30 15.31
CA GLU A 353 19.59 27.70 16.63
C GLU A 353 18.14 27.95 17.09
N GLY A 354 17.57 29.10 16.73
CA GLY A 354 16.24 29.53 17.17
C GLY A 354 15.06 29.05 16.33
N THR A 355 15.29 28.49 15.14
CA THR A 355 14.21 28.22 14.17
C THR A 355 13.92 26.72 14.07
N HIS A 356 12.72 26.31 14.46
CA HIS A 356 12.21 24.97 14.16
C HIS A 356 11.53 24.98 12.79
N ILE A 357 12.18 24.36 11.81
CA ILE A 357 11.69 24.35 10.43
C ILE A 357 10.88 23.07 10.20
N ASP A 358 9.56 23.25 10.27
CA ASP A 358 8.56 22.27 9.86
C ASP A 358 7.67 22.76 8.71
N GLU A 359 7.65 24.07 8.46
CA GLU A 359 6.84 24.70 7.43
C GLU A 359 7.64 25.72 6.62
N LEU A 360 7.20 25.97 5.38
CA LEU A 360 7.86 26.90 4.46
C LEU A 360 7.94 28.34 5.01
N ALA A 361 6.93 28.79 5.74
CA ALA A 361 6.89 30.13 6.32
C ALA A 361 7.99 30.33 7.38
N GLU A 362 8.31 29.30 8.16
CA GLU A 362 9.41 29.34 9.14
C GLU A 362 10.76 29.29 8.43
N ALA A 363 10.91 28.44 7.41
CA ALA A 363 12.10 28.40 6.56
C ALA A 363 12.39 29.76 5.90
N ALA A 364 11.35 30.47 5.43
CA ALA A 364 11.50 31.76 4.77
C ALA A 364 12.10 32.85 5.69
N LYS A 365 11.96 32.73 7.01
CA LYS A 365 12.58 33.65 7.99
C LYS A 365 14.10 33.57 7.99
N LEU A 366 14.70 32.45 7.55
CA LEU A 366 16.15 32.33 7.40
C LEU A 366 16.69 33.05 6.17
N ALA A 367 15.90 33.22 5.12
CA ALA A 367 16.37 33.76 3.84
C ALA A 367 17.02 35.15 3.95
N PRO A 368 16.49 36.13 4.73
CA PRO A 368 17.16 37.41 4.95
C PRO A 368 18.55 37.27 5.59
N HIS A 369 18.71 36.37 6.56
CA HIS A 369 20.00 36.12 7.23
C HIS A 369 21.01 35.47 6.29
N VAL A 370 20.55 34.51 5.47
CA VAL A 370 21.38 33.87 4.44
C VAL A 370 21.81 34.87 3.36
N ASN A 371 20.91 35.73 2.90
CA ASN A 371 21.25 36.77 1.92
C ASN A 371 22.31 37.72 2.46
N ARG A 372 22.12 38.23 3.68
CA ARG A 372 23.09 39.09 4.34
C ARG A 372 24.45 38.41 4.52
N TYR A 373 24.45 37.14 4.90
CA TYR A 373 25.68 36.35 4.99
C TYR A 373 26.43 36.31 3.64
N PHE A 374 25.74 36.05 2.53
CA PHE A 374 26.38 36.04 1.21
C PHE A 374 26.84 37.42 0.72
N ASP A 375 26.20 38.49 1.17
CA ASP A 375 26.56 39.85 0.80
C ASP A 375 27.76 40.38 1.60
N GLU A 376 27.89 40.00 2.89
CA GLU A 376 28.91 40.52 3.81
C GLU A 376 30.09 39.56 4.03
N VAL A 377 29.92 38.25 3.83
CA VAL A 377 30.91 37.24 4.25
C VAL A 377 31.57 36.56 3.05
N LEU A 378 32.90 36.68 2.96
CA LEU A 378 33.70 35.90 2.03
C LEU A 378 33.87 34.45 2.54
N VAL A 379 33.06 33.54 2.00
CA VAL A 379 33.08 32.11 2.41
C VAL A 379 34.46 31.48 2.24
N MET A 380 35.15 31.78 1.14
CA MET A 380 36.50 31.27 0.85
C MET A 380 37.55 32.15 1.52
N ALA A 381 37.56 32.17 2.85
CA ALA A 381 38.55 32.89 3.65
C ALA A 381 39.97 32.32 3.48
N ASP A 382 40.97 33.18 3.62
CA ASP A 382 42.39 32.79 3.59
C ASP A 382 42.73 31.86 4.77
N ASP A 383 42.21 32.19 5.96
CA ASP A 383 42.34 31.35 7.14
C ASP A 383 41.54 30.05 6.97
N ALA A 384 42.23 28.92 7.08
CA ALA A 384 41.64 27.61 6.86
C ALA A 384 40.61 27.23 7.93
N GLN A 385 40.77 27.67 9.18
CA GLN A 385 39.83 27.38 10.26
C GLN A 385 38.56 28.22 10.11
N VAL A 386 38.68 29.50 9.76
CA VAL A 386 37.54 30.38 9.47
C VAL A 386 36.77 29.88 8.25
N ARG A 387 37.47 29.51 7.17
CA ARG A 387 36.84 28.90 5.98
C ARG A 387 36.07 27.63 6.33
N ALA A 388 36.67 26.72 7.10
CA ALA A 388 36.01 25.49 7.54
C ALA A 388 34.76 25.76 8.39
N ASN A 389 34.81 26.78 9.25
CA ASN A 389 33.68 27.20 10.10
C ASN A 389 32.52 27.77 9.26
N ARG A 390 32.83 28.68 8.34
CA ARG A 390 31.87 29.28 7.39
C ARG A 390 31.21 28.23 6.49
N LEU A 391 31.97 27.24 6.04
CA LEU A 391 31.45 26.10 5.27
C LEU A 391 30.51 25.23 6.11
N ARG A 392 30.81 25.00 7.39
CA ARG A 392 29.92 24.27 8.30
C ARG A 392 28.59 25.01 8.50
N LEU A 393 28.63 26.34 8.69
CA LEU A 393 27.43 27.15 8.83
C LEU A 393 26.52 27.06 7.58
N LEU A 394 27.10 27.03 6.38
CA LEU A 394 26.33 26.82 5.14
C LEU A 394 25.73 25.41 5.04
N LEU A 395 26.46 24.38 5.49
CA LEU A 395 25.92 23.03 5.58
C LEU A 395 24.76 22.96 6.58
N ASP A 396 24.84 23.68 7.70
CA ASP A 396 23.74 23.75 8.67
C ASP A 396 22.50 24.45 8.09
N VAL A 397 22.67 25.52 7.29
CA VAL A 397 21.57 26.13 6.52
C VAL A 397 20.94 25.12 5.57
N ARG A 398 21.76 24.44 4.75
CA ARG A 398 21.29 23.42 3.81
C ARG A 398 20.50 22.33 4.53
N ASP A 399 21.05 21.80 5.62
CA ASP A 399 20.45 20.70 6.37
C ASP A 399 19.15 21.14 7.06
N ALA A 400 19.10 22.37 7.58
CA ALA A 400 17.90 22.95 8.19
C ALA A 400 16.77 23.15 7.18
N LEU A 401 17.06 23.82 6.05
CA LEU A 401 16.08 24.03 4.97
C LEU A 401 15.71 22.70 4.28
N GLY A 402 16.67 21.79 4.15
CA GLY A 402 16.50 20.45 3.57
C GLY A 402 15.55 19.54 4.36
N ARG A 403 15.20 19.90 5.61
CA ARG A 403 14.11 19.25 6.35
C ARG A 403 12.77 19.31 5.60
N LEU A 404 12.56 20.33 4.77
CA LEU A 404 11.38 20.47 3.90
C LEU A 404 11.53 19.82 2.53
N GLY A 405 12.66 19.18 2.27
CA GLY A 405 12.96 18.52 1.00
C GLY A 405 14.11 19.15 0.23
N ASP A 406 14.51 18.50 -0.87
CA ASP A 406 15.61 18.94 -1.71
C ASP A 406 15.14 19.91 -2.79
N PHE A 407 15.20 21.21 -2.50
CA PHE A 407 14.77 22.26 -3.44
C PHE A 407 15.60 22.31 -4.73
N SER A 408 16.79 21.70 -4.77
CA SER A 408 17.62 21.67 -5.98
C SER A 408 17.01 20.84 -7.11
N LEU A 409 16.08 19.95 -6.77
CA LEU A 409 15.33 19.14 -7.72
C LEU A 409 14.18 19.91 -8.38
N ILE A 410 13.81 21.07 -7.83
CA ILE A 410 12.72 21.92 -8.35
C ILE A 410 13.32 22.99 -9.28
N PRO A 411 13.06 22.92 -10.60
CA PRO A 411 13.61 23.86 -11.55
C PRO A 411 13.02 25.26 -11.37
N ARG A 412 13.85 26.29 -11.58
CA ARG A 412 13.48 27.70 -11.55
C ARG A 412 14.03 28.47 -12.73
#